data_AF-A0A0Q6FVK2-F1
#
_entry.id   AF-A0A0Q6FVK2-F1
#
_cell.length_a   1.000
_cell.length_b   1.000
_cell.length_c   1.000
_cell.angle_alpha   90.00
_cell.angle_beta   90.00
_cell.angle_gamma   90.00
#
_symmetry.space_group_name_H-M   'P 1'
#
loop_
_entity.id
_entity.type
_entity.pdbx_description
1 polymer ?
#
loop_
_entity_poly.entity_id
_entity_poly.type
_entity_poly.pdbx_seq_one_letter_code
_entity_poly.pdbx_strand_id
1 'polypeptide(L)'
;MDESIDVREVLSLAKEKLEHPGAGVEFRLRSVVAEAGELQITFWWEHNPTIFGVKLAIPNSSRDPIWTRWDPGTIDEWVEYAVRVTVMEELLTGLTRRAPRSRSEGVTWLDLKEDPATAAFHIRDVEPGDSDTRRLQAAGFEAARPQTVREEGRLLLWRYAISTDQSGHILGAISVESGDPPAVCSFDVASGVTHEVTRALLMDAVHAVEDLGWSTVVAHHGPEWLTSWGFAADDAGVLVLDSSSS
;
A
#
# COMPACT_ATOMS: atom_id res chain seq x y z
N MET A 1 2.12 -36.71 19.50
CA MET A 1 0.73 -36.30 19.84
C MET A 1 0.42 -35.11 18.96
N ASP A 2 -0.80 -35.02 18.44
CA ASP A 2 -1.26 -33.86 17.69
C ASP A 2 -1.66 -32.80 18.73
N GLU A 3 -0.87 -31.74 18.84
CA GLU A 3 -1.10 -30.71 19.84
C GLU A 3 -1.95 -29.62 19.20
N SER A 4 -3.18 -29.47 19.71
CA SER A 4 -4.08 -28.39 19.32
C SER A 4 -3.45 -27.06 19.71
N ILE A 5 -3.48 -26.08 18.81
CA ILE A 5 -3.03 -24.73 19.13
C ILE A 5 -4.09 -24.03 19.97
N ASP A 6 -3.70 -23.44 21.11
CA ASP A 6 -4.60 -22.64 21.92
C ASP A 6 -4.75 -21.24 21.31
N VAL A 7 -5.92 -21.00 20.70
CA VAL A 7 -6.28 -19.71 20.10
C VAL A 7 -6.21 -18.55 21.10
N ARG A 8 -6.48 -18.80 22.39
CA ARG A 8 -6.42 -17.74 23.42
C ARG A 8 -4.98 -17.34 23.68
N GLU A 9 -4.06 -18.30 23.67
CA GLU A 9 -2.63 -18.05 23.82
C GLU A 9 -2.10 -17.28 22.61
N VAL A 10 -2.43 -17.71 21.39
CA VAL A 10 -2.11 -16.99 20.14
C VAL A 10 -2.59 -15.54 20.20
N LEU A 11 -3.85 -15.31 20.58
CA LEU A 11 -4.42 -13.97 20.68
C LEU A 11 -3.70 -13.09 21.71
N SER A 12 -3.41 -13.64 22.88
CA SER A 12 -2.71 -12.92 23.96
C SER A 12 -1.32 -12.49 23.53
N LEU A 13 -0.55 -13.42 22.96
CA LEU A 13 0.81 -13.17 22.50
C LEU A 13 0.81 -12.20 21.31
N ALA A 14 -0.09 -12.35 20.34
CA ALA A 14 -0.17 -11.47 19.19
C ALA A 14 -0.42 -10.02 19.61
N LYS A 15 -1.32 -9.82 20.58
CA LYS A 15 -1.56 -8.49 21.17
C LYS A 15 -0.30 -7.93 21.82
N GLU A 16 0.36 -8.71 22.68
CA GLU A 16 1.60 -8.28 23.36
C GLU A 16 2.69 -7.86 22.37
N LYS A 17 2.98 -8.69 21.36
CA LYS A 17 4.03 -8.45 20.36
C LYS A 17 3.72 -7.25 19.46
N LEU A 18 2.45 -7.05 19.08
CA LEU A 18 2.03 -5.95 18.20
C LEU A 18 1.83 -4.61 18.92
N GLU A 19 1.61 -4.60 20.24
CA GLU A 19 1.65 -3.37 21.03
C GLU A 19 3.06 -2.76 21.07
N HIS A 20 4.10 -3.58 20.90
CA HIS A 20 5.50 -3.16 20.93
C HIS A 20 6.26 -3.69 19.70
N PRO A 21 5.91 -3.23 18.49
CA PRO A 21 6.39 -3.81 17.24
C PRO A 21 7.90 -3.65 17.01
N GLY A 22 8.55 -2.70 17.68
CA GLY A 22 9.98 -2.43 17.59
C GLY A 22 10.30 -0.94 17.53
N ALA A 23 11.57 -0.59 17.69
CA ALA A 23 12.00 0.81 17.60
C ALA A 23 11.95 1.31 16.15
N GLY A 24 11.47 2.55 15.95
CA GLY A 24 11.46 3.23 14.65
C GLY A 24 10.31 2.83 13.72
N VAL A 25 9.37 2.00 14.16
CA VAL A 25 8.18 1.63 13.38
C VAL A 25 7.01 2.53 13.80
N GLU A 26 6.45 3.28 12.86
CA GLU A 26 5.24 4.07 13.10
C GLU A 26 3.98 3.20 12.97
N PHE A 27 3.87 2.18 13.82
CA PHE A 27 2.72 1.30 13.86
C PHE A 27 1.96 1.52 15.17
N ARG A 28 0.63 1.66 15.07
CA ARG A 28 -0.24 1.76 16.24
C ARG A 28 -1.34 0.72 16.15
N LEU A 29 -1.26 -0.27 17.03
CA LEU A 29 -2.29 -1.29 17.13
C LEU A 29 -3.63 -0.68 17.55
N ARG A 30 -4.71 -1.06 16.86
CA ARG A 30 -6.09 -0.74 17.25
C ARG A 30 -6.77 -1.93 17.90
N SER A 31 -6.74 -3.09 17.26
CA SER A 31 -7.29 -4.33 17.82
C SER A 31 -6.63 -5.57 17.24
N VAL A 32 -6.65 -6.65 18.03
CA VAL A 32 -6.42 -8.02 17.57
C VAL A 32 -7.60 -8.84 18.07
N VAL A 33 -8.25 -9.58 17.18
CA VAL A 33 -9.33 -10.51 17.53
C VAL A 33 -9.15 -11.83 16.78
N ALA A 34 -9.63 -12.92 17.35
CA ALA A 34 -9.67 -14.22 16.69
C ALA A 34 -11.12 -14.56 16.32
N GLU A 35 -11.39 -14.73 15.04
CA GLU A 35 -12.73 -15.01 14.52
C GLU A 35 -12.66 -15.93 13.29
N ALA A 36 -13.56 -16.91 13.21
CA ALA A 36 -13.65 -17.84 12.09
C ALA A 36 -12.33 -18.57 11.71
N GLY A 37 -11.44 -18.78 12.70
CA GLY A 37 -10.13 -19.42 12.47
C GLY A 37 -9.05 -18.46 11.95
N GLU A 38 -9.31 -17.16 11.96
CA GLU A 38 -8.37 -16.12 11.55
C GLU A 38 -8.09 -15.14 12.69
N LEU A 39 -6.86 -14.66 12.72
CA LEU A 39 -6.44 -13.51 13.51
C LEU A 39 -6.67 -12.26 12.65
N GLN A 40 -7.59 -11.42 13.09
CA GLN A 40 -7.84 -10.12 12.48
C GLN A 40 -7.10 -9.04 13.26
N ILE A 41 -6.22 -8.32 12.59
CA ILE A 41 -5.38 -7.28 13.20
C ILE A 41 -5.75 -5.96 12.53
N THR A 42 -6.18 -4.97 13.32
CA THR A 42 -6.43 -3.61 12.81
C THR A 42 -5.47 -2.61 13.44
N PHE A 43 -5.03 -1.63 12.67
CA PHE A 43 -3.96 -0.71 13.05
C PHE A 43 -3.99 0.59 12.25
N TRP A 44 -3.25 1.59 12.75
CA TRP A 44 -2.81 2.75 11.98
C TRP A 44 -1.34 2.56 11.58
N TRP A 45 -0.99 3.03 10.39
CA TRP A 45 0.37 3.03 9.86
C TRP A 45 0.83 4.46 9.58
N GLU A 46 2.01 4.81 10.07
CA GLU A 46 2.59 6.14 9.96
C GLU A 46 1.62 7.23 10.44
N HIS A 47 1.60 8.36 9.73
CA HIS A 47 0.68 9.47 9.94
C HIS A 47 -0.65 9.30 9.16
N ASN A 48 -0.90 8.12 8.60
CA ASN A 48 -2.09 7.84 7.81
C ASN A 48 -3.34 7.78 8.73
N PRO A 49 -4.38 8.59 8.48
CA PRO A 49 -5.59 8.55 9.28
C PRO A 49 -6.45 7.31 9.02
N THR A 50 -6.19 6.56 7.95
CA THR A 50 -6.91 5.33 7.60
C THR A 50 -6.61 4.21 8.58
N ILE A 51 -7.66 3.45 8.89
CA ILE A 51 -7.55 2.24 9.69
C ILE A 51 -7.39 1.06 8.75
N PHE A 52 -6.24 0.40 8.84
CA PHE A 52 -5.94 -0.79 8.06
C PHE A 52 -6.27 -2.06 8.83
N GLY A 53 -6.50 -3.13 8.09
CA GLY A 53 -6.71 -4.46 8.64
C GLY A 53 -5.93 -5.52 7.85
N VAL A 54 -5.41 -6.53 8.52
CA VAL A 54 -4.88 -7.75 7.90
C VAL A 54 -5.51 -8.98 8.55
N LYS A 55 -5.62 -10.06 7.79
CA LYS A 55 -6.15 -11.35 8.25
C LYS A 55 -5.10 -12.44 8.07
N LEU A 56 -4.85 -13.19 9.13
CA LEU A 56 -3.92 -14.32 9.14
C LEU A 56 -4.64 -15.56 9.62
N ALA A 57 -4.51 -16.67 8.90
CA ALA A 57 -5.07 -17.93 9.35
C ALA A 57 -4.36 -18.42 10.62
N ILE A 58 -5.12 -18.91 11.59
CA ILE A 58 -4.59 -19.51 12.82
C ILE A 58 -4.45 -21.02 12.58
N PRO A 59 -3.26 -21.61 12.81
CA PRO A 59 -3.06 -23.05 12.63
C PRO A 59 -3.94 -23.82 13.60
N ASN A 60 -4.57 -24.90 13.13
CA ASN A 60 -5.42 -25.73 13.99
C ASN A 60 -4.61 -26.66 14.90
N SER A 61 -3.43 -27.07 14.44
CA SER A 61 -2.50 -27.93 15.19
C SER A 61 -1.06 -27.72 14.76
N SER A 62 -0.11 -28.31 15.48
CA SER A 62 1.31 -28.30 15.13
C SER A 62 1.68 -29.04 13.84
N ARG A 63 0.71 -29.70 13.19
CA ARG A 63 0.87 -30.33 11.86
C ARG A 63 0.29 -29.50 10.72
N ASP A 64 -0.42 -28.42 11.04
CA ASP A 64 -1.02 -27.54 10.04
C ASP A 64 0.10 -26.95 9.15
N PRO A 65 -0.05 -26.92 7.82
CA PRO A 65 0.91 -26.28 6.93
C PRO A 65 1.25 -24.83 7.33
N ILE A 66 0.31 -24.10 7.93
CA ILE A 66 0.52 -22.74 8.45
C ILE A 66 1.53 -22.75 9.61
N TRP A 67 1.49 -23.76 10.47
CA TRP A 67 2.45 -23.95 11.55
C TRP A 67 3.82 -24.32 10.98
N THR A 68 3.87 -25.37 10.16
CA THR A 68 5.12 -25.96 9.67
C THR A 68 5.88 -25.06 8.69
N ARG A 69 5.24 -24.04 8.11
CA ARG A 69 5.91 -23.04 7.24
C ARG A 69 7.09 -22.36 7.94
N TRP A 70 6.95 -22.12 9.24
CA TRP A 70 7.97 -21.44 10.06
C TRP A 70 8.73 -22.42 10.97
N ASP A 71 8.27 -23.67 11.05
CA ASP A 71 8.77 -24.74 11.93
C ASP A 71 9.11 -24.28 13.37
N PRO A 72 8.19 -23.56 14.07
CA PRO A 72 8.50 -23.02 15.38
C PRO A 72 8.45 -24.11 16.46
N GLY A 73 9.29 -23.95 17.48
CA GLY A 73 9.31 -24.81 18.65
C GLY A 73 8.21 -24.49 19.68
N THR A 74 7.57 -23.32 19.59
CA THR A 74 6.52 -22.85 20.53
C THR A 74 5.49 -21.95 19.87
N ILE A 75 4.34 -21.72 20.53
CA ILE A 75 3.33 -20.75 20.07
C ILE A 75 3.88 -19.33 20.06
N ASP A 76 4.69 -18.94 21.07
CA ASP A 76 5.36 -17.63 21.12
C ASP A 76 6.25 -17.41 19.90
N GLU A 77 7.05 -18.41 19.53
CA GLU A 77 7.89 -18.36 18.34
C GLU A 77 7.05 -18.29 17.05
N TRP A 78 5.95 -19.05 16.96
CA TRP A 78 5.04 -18.94 15.81
C TRP A 78 4.44 -17.53 15.70
N VAL A 79 3.97 -16.95 16.81
CA VAL A 79 3.39 -15.60 16.83
C VAL A 79 4.45 -14.55 16.47
N GLU A 80 5.67 -14.68 16.98
CA GLU A 80 6.76 -13.79 16.64
C GLU A 80 7.01 -13.75 15.11
N TYR A 81 7.17 -14.92 14.48
CA TYR A 81 7.51 -14.97 13.05
C TYR A 81 6.32 -14.83 12.10
N ALA A 82 5.29 -15.65 12.31
CA ALA A 82 4.14 -15.74 11.40
C ALA A 82 3.19 -14.54 11.54
N VAL A 83 3.17 -13.87 12.69
CA VAL A 83 2.30 -12.71 12.93
C VAL A 83 3.12 -11.43 12.95
N ARG A 84 3.98 -11.21 13.95
CA ARG A 84 4.66 -9.91 14.11
C ARG A 84 5.62 -9.63 12.95
N VAL A 85 6.61 -10.50 12.72
CA VAL A 85 7.64 -10.29 11.69
C VAL A 85 6.99 -10.17 10.32
N THR A 86 6.10 -11.10 9.95
CA THR A 86 5.39 -11.06 8.66
C THR A 86 4.65 -9.74 8.44
N VAL A 87 3.83 -9.29 9.40
CA VAL A 87 3.06 -8.04 9.23
C VAL A 87 4.00 -6.83 9.17
N MET A 88 5.04 -6.79 10.00
CA MET A 88 5.98 -5.67 10.01
C MET A 88 6.82 -5.60 8.74
N GLU A 89 7.35 -6.72 8.26
CA GLU A 89 8.13 -6.79 7.02
C GLU A 89 7.28 -6.38 5.81
N GLU A 90 6.05 -6.85 5.73
CA GLU A 90 5.12 -6.48 4.66
C GLU A 90 4.82 -4.98 4.69
N LEU A 91 4.54 -4.41 5.86
CA LEU A 91 4.29 -2.96 5.99
C LEU A 91 5.53 -2.13 5.61
N LEU A 92 6.71 -2.50 6.09
CA LEU A 92 7.97 -1.84 5.76
C LEU A 92 8.33 -1.95 4.27
N THR A 93 7.86 -2.99 3.59
CA THR A 93 8.00 -3.18 2.13
C THR A 93 6.84 -2.61 1.33
N GLY A 94 5.98 -1.79 1.96
CA GLY A 94 4.94 -1.02 1.29
C GLY A 94 3.62 -1.75 1.08
N LEU A 95 3.24 -2.69 1.95
CA LEU A 95 1.97 -3.41 1.88
C LEU A 95 0.77 -2.47 1.69
N THR A 96 0.70 -1.36 2.44
CA THR A 96 -0.38 -0.38 2.32
C THR A 96 -0.51 0.17 0.89
N ARG A 97 0.59 0.23 0.14
CA ARG A 97 0.63 0.75 -1.23
C ARG A 97 0.24 -0.32 -2.25
N ARG A 98 0.81 -1.53 -2.13
CA ARG A 98 0.71 -2.59 -3.15
C ARG A 98 -0.44 -3.57 -2.96
N ALA A 99 -0.89 -3.80 -1.74
CA ALA A 99 -1.85 -4.87 -1.48
C ALA A 99 -3.21 -4.58 -2.13
N PRO A 100 -3.87 -5.61 -2.69
CA PRO A 100 -5.30 -5.57 -2.95
C PRO A 100 -6.07 -5.14 -1.69
N ARG A 101 -7.04 -4.25 -1.88
CA ARG A 101 -7.83 -3.67 -0.79
C ARG A 101 -9.29 -4.12 -0.87
N SER A 102 -9.90 -4.29 0.29
CA SER A 102 -11.36 -4.31 0.45
C SER A 102 -11.76 -3.44 1.62
N ARG A 103 -12.91 -2.78 1.56
CA ARG A 103 -13.39 -1.91 2.63
C ARG A 103 -14.62 -2.53 3.30
N SER A 104 -14.59 -2.64 4.61
CA SER A 104 -15.77 -3.03 5.39
C SER A 104 -15.69 -2.45 6.80
N GLU A 105 -16.84 -2.01 7.31
CA GLU A 105 -16.98 -1.51 8.70
C GLU A 105 -15.97 -0.41 9.09
N GLY A 106 -15.59 0.43 8.12
CA GLY A 106 -14.63 1.52 8.33
C GLY A 106 -13.17 1.05 8.45
N VAL A 107 -12.85 -0.17 8.00
CA VAL A 107 -11.50 -0.72 7.92
C VAL A 107 -11.15 -1.03 6.46
N THR A 108 -9.95 -0.64 6.05
CA THR A 108 -9.35 -1.05 4.76
C THR A 108 -8.54 -2.32 4.97
N TRP A 109 -9.07 -3.46 4.56
CA TRP A 109 -8.42 -4.76 4.66
C TRP A 109 -7.44 -4.98 3.51
N LEU A 110 -6.19 -5.28 3.87
CA LEU A 110 -5.07 -5.55 2.96
C LEU A 110 -4.90 -7.07 2.81
N ASP A 111 -4.84 -7.55 1.57
CA ASP A 111 -4.53 -8.96 1.30
C ASP A 111 -3.01 -9.21 1.36
N LEU A 112 -2.60 -10.13 2.25
CA LEU A 112 -1.21 -10.55 2.44
C LEU A 112 -0.78 -11.67 1.47
N LYS A 113 -1.70 -12.23 0.66
CA LYS A 113 -1.42 -13.40 -0.19
C LYS A 113 -0.66 -13.10 -1.47
N GLU A 114 -0.46 -11.84 -1.83
CA GLU A 114 0.38 -11.53 -2.99
C GLU A 114 1.85 -11.78 -2.66
N ASP A 115 2.35 -12.90 -3.20
CA ASP A 115 3.78 -13.16 -3.34
C ASP A 115 4.39 -11.92 -4.00
N PRO A 116 5.37 -11.25 -3.37
CA PRO A 116 6.12 -10.21 -4.04
C PRO A 116 6.92 -10.89 -5.15
N ALA A 117 6.28 -11.11 -6.30
CA ALA A 117 6.99 -11.19 -7.56
C ALA A 117 7.97 -10.03 -7.50
N THR A 118 9.28 -10.31 -7.51
CA THR A 118 10.33 -9.30 -7.46
C THR A 118 9.96 -8.22 -8.46
N ALA A 119 9.39 -7.13 -7.96
CA ALA A 119 8.71 -6.19 -8.82
C ALA A 119 9.77 -5.65 -9.77
N ALA A 120 9.45 -5.54 -11.06
CA ALA A 120 10.39 -4.98 -12.03
C ALA A 120 10.76 -3.51 -11.72
N PHE A 121 10.07 -2.89 -10.77
CA PHE A 121 10.27 -1.52 -10.33
C PHE A 121 9.86 -1.32 -8.86
N HIS A 122 10.31 -0.21 -8.28
CA HIS A 122 9.86 0.33 -7.00
C HIS A 122 9.21 1.69 -7.19
N ILE A 123 8.20 2.03 -6.37
CA ILE A 123 7.63 3.38 -6.32
C ILE A 123 8.22 4.11 -5.12
N ARG A 124 8.66 5.35 -5.33
CA ARG A 124 9.27 6.20 -4.29
C ARG A 124 8.62 7.57 -4.24
N ASP A 125 8.60 8.14 -3.05
CA ASP A 125 8.24 9.53 -2.82
C ASP A 125 9.34 10.44 -3.39
N VAL A 126 8.94 11.56 -4.01
CA VAL A 126 9.87 12.62 -4.42
C VAL A 126 10.17 13.47 -3.20
N GLU A 127 11.35 13.27 -2.61
CA GLU A 127 11.73 13.98 -1.40
C GLU A 127 11.75 15.52 -1.60
N PRO A 128 11.45 16.31 -0.56
CA PRO A 128 11.62 17.75 -0.59
C PRO A 128 13.10 18.11 -0.83
N GLY A 129 13.40 18.69 -1.98
CA GLY A 129 14.75 19.13 -2.35
C GLY A 129 15.04 19.02 -3.85
N ASP A 130 16.25 19.39 -4.23
CA ASP A 130 16.64 19.49 -5.64
C ASP A 130 17.09 18.16 -6.26
N SER A 131 17.40 17.12 -5.48
CA SER A 131 18.00 15.89 -6.01
C SER A 131 17.04 15.09 -6.89
N ASP A 132 15.89 14.67 -6.36
CA ASP A 132 14.94 13.84 -7.10
C ASP A 132 14.23 14.63 -8.20
N THR A 133 13.95 15.91 -7.94
CA THR A 133 13.43 16.82 -8.97
C THR A 133 14.38 16.88 -10.18
N ARG A 134 15.69 17.10 -9.95
CA ARG A 134 16.67 17.13 -11.06
C ARG A 134 16.78 15.79 -11.77
N ARG A 135 16.65 14.66 -11.05
CA ARG A 135 16.66 13.33 -11.67
C ARG A 135 15.45 13.11 -12.57
N LEU A 136 14.27 13.55 -12.14
CA LEU A 136 13.05 13.51 -12.95
C LEU A 136 13.18 14.34 -14.22
N GLN A 137 13.64 15.59 -14.08
CA GLN A 137 13.89 16.48 -15.22
C GLN A 137 14.94 15.90 -16.19
N ALA A 138 16.03 15.34 -15.66
CA ALA A 138 17.07 14.70 -16.48
C ALA A 138 16.57 13.44 -17.21
N ALA A 139 15.59 12.74 -16.63
CA ALA A 139 14.90 11.62 -17.25
C ALA A 139 13.77 12.05 -18.22
N GLY A 140 13.52 13.36 -18.35
CA GLY A 140 12.54 13.92 -19.29
C GLY A 140 11.11 14.02 -18.76
N PHE A 141 10.90 13.78 -17.47
CA PHE A 141 9.57 13.88 -16.84
C PHE A 141 9.26 15.31 -16.39
N GLU A 142 7.98 15.69 -16.48
CA GLU A 142 7.49 16.98 -16.00
C GLU A 142 7.68 17.11 -14.48
N ALA A 143 8.35 18.19 -14.07
CA ALA A 143 8.64 18.45 -12.66
C ALA A 143 8.33 19.90 -12.24
N ALA A 144 8.16 20.83 -13.19
CA ALA A 144 7.95 22.24 -12.85
C ALA A 144 6.57 22.44 -12.22
N ARG A 145 5.52 21.84 -12.79
CA ARG A 145 4.16 21.95 -12.21
C ARG A 145 4.07 21.37 -10.79
N PRO A 146 4.49 20.12 -10.50
CA PRO A 146 4.45 19.59 -9.14
C PRO A 146 5.26 20.42 -8.14
N GLN A 147 6.39 21.03 -8.55
CA GLN A 147 7.13 21.97 -7.71
C GLN A 147 6.33 23.21 -7.36
N THR A 148 5.75 23.89 -8.35
CA THR A 148 4.91 25.08 -8.12
C THR A 148 3.74 24.77 -7.20
N VAL A 149 3.04 23.66 -7.44
CA VAL A 149 1.90 23.22 -6.62
C VAL A 149 2.31 22.90 -5.17
N ARG A 150 3.52 22.36 -4.98
CA ARG A 150 4.09 22.14 -3.64
C ARG A 150 4.36 23.46 -2.92
N GLU A 151 4.96 24.44 -3.60
CA GLU A 151 5.23 25.78 -3.05
C GLU A 151 3.94 26.51 -2.66
N GLU A 152 2.84 26.27 -3.39
CA GLU A 152 1.51 26.78 -3.08
C GLU A 152 0.80 26.02 -1.95
N GLY A 153 1.38 24.94 -1.42
CA GLY A 153 0.79 24.12 -0.36
C GLY A 153 -0.39 23.25 -0.82
N ARG A 154 -0.52 23.00 -2.13
CA ARG A 154 -1.62 22.21 -2.72
C ARG A 154 -1.21 20.80 -3.14
N LEU A 155 0.06 20.44 -3.07
CA LEU A 155 0.52 19.11 -3.48
C LEU A 155 0.15 18.08 -2.41
N LEU A 156 -0.65 17.09 -2.78
CA LEU A 156 -1.00 15.95 -1.92
C LEU A 156 0.05 14.85 -2.01
N LEU A 157 0.53 14.59 -3.23
CA LEU A 157 1.45 13.48 -3.52
C LEU A 157 2.37 13.81 -4.68
N TRP A 158 3.62 13.35 -4.62
CA TRP A 158 4.49 13.28 -5.80
C TRP A 158 5.44 12.10 -5.69
N ARG A 159 5.38 11.20 -6.67
CA ARG A 159 6.07 9.91 -6.69
C ARG A 159 6.61 9.56 -8.07
N TYR A 160 7.54 8.62 -8.10
CA TYR A 160 8.08 8.06 -9.32
C TYR A 160 8.37 6.57 -9.21
N ALA A 161 8.26 5.86 -10.34
CA ALA A 161 8.65 4.47 -10.48
C ALA A 161 10.09 4.38 -10.98
N ILE A 162 10.90 3.55 -10.33
CA ILE A 162 12.30 3.29 -10.68
C ILE A 162 12.50 1.80 -10.90
N SER A 163 13.18 1.44 -12.00
CA SER A 163 13.51 0.05 -12.30
C SER A 163 14.33 -0.60 -11.18
N THR A 164 14.08 -1.88 -10.91
CA THR A 164 14.87 -2.69 -9.96
C THR A 164 16.13 -3.28 -10.57
N ASP A 165 16.30 -3.17 -11.89
CA ASP A 165 17.57 -3.50 -12.52
C ASP A 165 18.68 -2.52 -12.07
N GLN A 166 19.94 -2.88 -12.34
CA GLN A 166 21.08 -2.05 -11.96
C GLN A 166 21.13 -0.69 -12.67
N SER A 167 20.21 -0.42 -13.60
CA SER A 167 20.15 0.84 -14.33
C SER A 167 19.59 1.98 -13.47
N GLY A 168 18.67 1.68 -12.55
CA GLY A 168 17.97 2.69 -11.75
C GLY A 168 17.24 3.73 -12.62
N HIS A 169 16.82 3.36 -13.84
CA HIS A 169 16.07 4.25 -14.71
C HIS A 169 14.69 4.57 -14.13
N ILE A 170 14.29 5.84 -14.24
CA ILE A 170 12.93 6.27 -13.92
C ILE A 170 12.01 5.84 -15.06
N LEU A 171 10.96 5.09 -14.72
CA LEU A 171 10.01 4.51 -15.66
C LEU A 171 8.74 5.34 -15.80
N GLY A 172 8.45 6.18 -14.80
CA GLY A 172 7.29 7.05 -14.79
C GLY A 172 7.23 7.90 -13.54
N ALA A 173 6.40 8.93 -13.57
CA ALA A 173 6.14 9.83 -12.45
C ALA A 173 4.65 10.13 -12.33
N ILE A 174 4.19 10.37 -11.11
CA ILE A 174 2.82 10.74 -10.80
C ILE A 174 2.79 11.81 -9.72
N SER A 175 1.92 12.79 -9.88
CA SER A 175 1.66 13.84 -8.91
C SER A 175 0.17 14.00 -8.73
N VAL A 176 -0.25 14.29 -7.49
CA VAL A 176 -1.64 14.57 -7.17
C VAL A 176 -1.73 15.90 -6.44
N GLU A 177 -2.55 16.79 -6.97
CA GLU A 177 -2.79 18.13 -6.43
C GLU A 177 -4.21 18.23 -5.85
N SER A 178 -4.35 18.98 -4.77
CA SER A 178 -5.65 19.29 -4.19
C SER A 178 -6.42 20.23 -5.11
N GLY A 179 -7.69 19.88 -5.35
CA GLY A 179 -8.68 20.71 -6.04
C GLY A 179 -9.83 21.11 -5.12
N ASP A 180 -10.70 21.99 -5.59
CA ASP A 180 -12.09 22.03 -5.08
C ASP A 180 -12.73 20.72 -5.59
N PRO A 181 -13.03 19.74 -4.70
CA PRO A 181 -13.10 18.32 -5.04
C PRO A 181 -13.64 18.05 -6.44
N PRO A 182 -12.87 17.31 -7.27
CA PRO A 182 -11.95 16.22 -6.89
C PRO A 182 -10.46 16.59 -6.78
N ALA A 183 -9.65 15.67 -6.24
CA ALA A 183 -8.19 15.73 -6.37
C ALA A 183 -7.79 15.45 -7.83
N VAL A 184 -6.78 16.17 -8.33
CA VAL A 184 -6.36 16.07 -9.74
C VAL A 184 -5.02 15.35 -9.82
N CYS A 185 -5.00 14.24 -10.55
CA CYS A 185 -3.86 13.41 -10.82
C CYS A 185 -3.25 13.72 -12.18
N SER A 186 -1.93 13.93 -12.21
CA SER A 186 -1.12 14.06 -13.43
C SER A 186 -0.03 13.01 -13.40
N PHE A 187 0.09 12.20 -14.47
CA PHE A 187 1.11 11.16 -14.57
C PHE A 187 1.71 11.13 -15.96
N ASP A 188 2.94 10.62 -16.03
CA ASP A 188 3.69 10.42 -17.26
C ASP A 188 4.55 9.14 -17.14
N VAL A 189 4.71 8.40 -18.23
CA VAL A 189 5.47 7.14 -18.27
C VAL A 189 6.38 7.11 -19.49
N ALA A 190 7.58 6.54 -19.31
CA ALA A 190 8.56 6.45 -20.39
C ALA A 190 8.02 5.57 -21.54
N SER A 191 8.41 5.91 -22.77
CA SER A 191 8.05 5.14 -23.96
C SER A 191 8.55 3.70 -23.87
N GLY A 192 7.69 2.73 -24.22
CA GLY A 192 8.03 1.30 -24.22
C GLY A 192 7.91 0.60 -22.87
N VAL A 193 7.45 1.31 -21.83
CA VAL A 193 7.13 0.73 -20.53
C VAL A 193 5.79 0.00 -20.58
N THR A 194 5.67 -1.10 -19.83
CA THR A 194 4.45 -1.92 -19.76
C THR A 194 3.31 -1.17 -19.06
N HIS A 195 2.06 -1.53 -19.37
CA HIS A 195 0.87 -0.97 -18.69
C HIS A 195 0.89 -1.21 -17.17
N GLU A 196 1.70 -2.15 -16.69
CA GLU A 196 1.87 -2.47 -15.27
C GLU A 196 2.46 -1.33 -14.45
N VAL A 197 3.42 -0.56 -14.99
CA VAL A 197 3.99 0.59 -14.28
C VAL A 197 2.96 1.70 -14.14
N THR A 198 2.23 2.00 -15.23
CA THR A 198 1.13 2.97 -15.21
C THR A 198 0.06 2.57 -14.21
N ARG A 199 -0.31 1.27 -14.17
CA ARG A 199 -1.24 0.71 -13.18
C ARG A 199 -0.77 0.95 -11.76
N ALA A 200 0.47 0.56 -11.46
CA ALA A 200 0.97 0.62 -10.11
C ALA A 200 1.08 2.06 -9.61
N LEU A 201 1.55 2.99 -10.45
CA LEU A 201 1.58 4.42 -10.10
C LEU A 201 0.18 4.96 -9.82
N LEU A 202 -0.80 4.69 -10.68
CA LEU A 202 -2.17 5.18 -10.51
C LEU A 202 -2.85 4.59 -9.28
N MET A 203 -2.74 3.27 -9.07
CA MET A 203 -3.32 2.62 -7.88
C MET A 203 -2.66 3.15 -6.60
N ASP A 204 -1.34 3.28 -6.59
CA ASP A 204 -0.60 3.84 -5.45
C ASP A 204 -1.01 5.30 -5.16
N ALA A 205 -1.24 6.11 -6.19
CA ALA A 205 -1.70 7.48 -6.05
C ALA A 205 -3.14 7.57 -5.52
N VAL A 206 -4.05 6.76 -6.07
CA VAL A 206 -5.44 6.63 -5.58
C VAL A 206 -5.45 6.23 -4.11
N HIS A 207 -4.74 5.15 -3.79
CA HIS A 207 -4.61 4.66 -2.43
C HIS A 207 -4.10 5.74 -1.48
N ALA A 208 -3.06 6.47 -1.86
CA ALA A 208 -2.50 7.53 -1.03
C ALA A 208 -3.45 8.70 -0.79
N VAL A 209 -4.25 9.10 -1.77
CA VAL A 209 -5.18 10.22 -1.57
C VAL A 209 -6.49 9.80 -0.90
N GLU A 210 -6.97 8.58 -1.13
CA GLU A 210 -8.02 7.96 -0.31
C GLU A 210 -7.61 7.93 1.16
N ASP A 211 -6.37 7.56 1.40
CA ASP A 211 -5.79 7.50 2.73
C ASP A 211 -5.73 8.90 3.39
N LEU A 212 -5.65 9.97 2.60
CA LEU A 212 -5.75 11.37 3.05
C LEU A 212 -7.21 11.86 3.18
N GLY A 213 -8.21 11.02 2.91
CA GLY A 213 -9.64 11.33 3.01
C GLY A 213 -10.29 11.85 1.73
N TRP A 214 -9.61 11.78 0.58
CA TRP A 214 -10.19 12.15 -0.71
C TRP A 214 -11.01 10.99 -1.28
N SER A 215 -12.28 11.25 -1.61
CA SER A 215 -13.20 10.23 -2.17
C SER A 215 -13.17 10.14 -3.69
N THR A 216 -12.57 11.12 -4.37
CA THR A 216 -12.63 11.23 -5.82
C THR A 216 -11.31 11.74 -6.38
N VAL A 217 -10.76 10.99 -7.33
CA VAL A 217 -9.53 11.32 -8.05
C VAL A 217 -9.82 11.38 -9.54
N VAL A 218 -9.35 12.45 -10.16
CA VAL A 218 -9.51 12.73 -11.58
C VAL A 218 -8.17 12.67 -12.28
N ALA A 219 -8.07 11.87 -13.34
CA ALA A 219 -6.98 11.98 -14.32
C ALA A 219 -7.53 12.56 -15.63
N HIS A 220 -7.10 13.77 -15.99
CA HIS A 220 -7.60 14.47 -17.19
C HIS A 220 -7.17 13.81 -18.51
N HIS A 221 -6.09 13.03 -18.49
CA HIS A 221 -5.60 12.29 -19.63
C HIS A 221 -5.12 10.91 -19.15
N GLY A 222 -5.59 9.86 -19.78
CA GLY A 222 -5.10 8.51 -19.52
C GLY A 222 -5.53 7.53 -20.61
N PRO A 223 -4.83 6.40 -20.74
CA PRO A 223 -5.15 5.41 -21.75
C PRO A 223 -6.56 4.81 -21.55
N GLU A 224 -7.29 4.60 -22.64
CA GLU A 224 -8.68 4.10 -22.62
C GLU A 224 -8.84 2.78 -21.84
N TRP A 225 -7.79 1.95 -21.76
CA TRP A 225 -7.82 0.69 -21.01
C TRP A 225 -8.01 0.88 -19.50
N LEU A 226 -7.81 2.09 -18.95
CA LEU A 226 -8.10 2.41 -17.55
C LEU A 226 -9.59 2.26 -17.19
N THR A 227 -10.49 2.36 -18.19
CA THR A 227 -11.92 2.13 -17.99
C THR A 227 -12.23 0.71 -17.52
N SER A 228 -11.40 -0.27 -17.89
CA SER A 228 -11.53 -1.65 -17.41
C SER A 228 -11.22 -1.81 -15.91
N TRP A 229 -10.68 -0.77 -15.26
CA TRP A 229 -10.27 -0.76 -13.85
C TRP A 229 -11.11 0.20 -12.99
N GLY A 230 -12.29 0.58 -13.45
CA GLY A 230 -13.26 1.35 -12.66
C GLY A 230 -13.16 2.86 -12.84
N PHE A 231 -12.22 3.36 -13.66
CA PHE A 231 -12.25 4.76 -14.07
C PHE A 231 -13.39 5.01 -15.06
N ALA A 232 -14.36 5.83 -14.69
CA ALA A 232 -15.38 6.27 -15.62
C ALA A 232 -14.80 7.40 -16.50
N ALA A 233 -14.88 7.25 -17.83
CA ALA A 233 -14.67 8.38 -18.73
C ALA A 233 -15.90 9.29 -18.66
N ASP A 234 -15.74 10.56 -18.31
CA ASP A 234 -16.79 11.55 -18.50
C ASP A 234 -16.88 11.99 -19.97
N ASP A 235 -17.89 12.81 -20.29
CA ASP A 235 -18.11 13.34 -21.65
C ASP A 235 -16.94 14.22 -22.16
N ALA A 236 -15.98 14.57 -21.29
CA ALA A 236 -14.77 15.33 -21.60
C ALA A 236 -13.50 14.46 -21.67
N GLY A 237 -13.61 13.14 -21.51
CA GLY A 237 -12.48 12.20 -21.55
C GLY A 237 -11.69 12.13 -20.23
N VAL A 238 -12.25 12.64 -19.14
CA VAL A 238 -11.66 12.60 -17.79
C VAL A 238 -11.94 11.24 -17.15
N LEU A 239 -10.91 10.61 -16.63
CA LEU A 239 -11.00 9.35 -15.91
C LEU A 239 -11.23 9.64 -14.42
N VAL A 240 -12.44 9.34 -13.94
CA VAL A 240 -12.86 9.50 -12.55
C VAL A 240 -12.85 8.16 -11.85
N LEU A 241 -12.11 8.05 -10.73
CA LEU A 241 -12.28 6.93 -9.79
C LEU A 241 -12.99 7.46 -8.55
N ASP A 242 -14.20 6.94 -8.32
CA ASP A 242 -15.00 7.20 -7.12
C ASP A 242 -14.85 6.02 -6.14
N SER A 243 -14.12 6.25 -5.05
CA SER A 243 -13.84 5.24 -4.03
C SER A 243 -14.99 5.08 -3.02
N SER A 244 -16.04 5.90 -3.12
CA SER A 244 -17.24 5.78 -2.28
C SER A 244 -18.19 4.66 -2.71
N SER A 245 -17.95 4.07 -3.88
CA SER A 245 -18.76 3.00 -4.48
C SER A 245 -18.22 1.58 -4.26
N SER A 246 -17.12 1.43 -3.51
CA SER A 246 -16.41 0.16 -3.24
C SER A 246 -16.65 -0.36 -1.83
#